data_AF-A0A1C5KK68-F1
#
_entry.id   AF-A0A1C5KK68-F1
#
_cell.length_a   1.000
_cell.length_b   1.000
_cell.length_c   1.000
_cell.angle_alpha   90.00
_cell.angle_beta   90.00
_cell.angle_gamma   90.00
#
_symmetry.space_group_name_H-M   'P 1'
#
loop_
_entity.id
_entity.type
_entity.pdbx_description
1 polymer ?
#
loop_
_entity_poly.entity_id
_entity_poly.type
_entity_poly.pdbx_seq_one_letter_code
_entity_poly.pdbx_strand_id
1 'polypeptide(L)'
;MTNRRNTIQKDLVKNAVYEMKRHVTANDLLFLQNKKCTNCREMNTMRGLSRKLYLDLSVPTEEDQRSDQQRILEALSAEGVKEEVHIPVRMLRQLYPLLDRAGWKITVSLSWNGEKWELVDIESGDTARQHYGLAVDLGSTTVVVRLLDCNSGEILGEESCFNKQIQWGTDILSRIFFCKDDRKKLEEIRLATVESIIECMDKLDVKHPVSRKCLSMVVAGNTTMIHFLLGIDAFCVFYTPHAVHADRPGFQPAKDLDIPLNGYVYCYPAKSNYLGGDIISGMIETELYKKDGISVFFDIGTNGELVIGNKDFLLCGAGAAGPALEGGVVHTGMRADAGAVDSVRIRGGKIHVHVIGNSSGKISPKGICGSGIVDLIAELFLEGWIDIRGKFSPEKTNLIQKREGQLCIEYAPGLYFYQKDIDEFILTKAAAHMMVEIMLRESGLELNQADRFYVAGSFGKYVSVESAITIGMYPDMEREKMINAGNSSLEGAQKLLLNKELLADIDQILEEMTYIQFAEVDDFLEQMVAAQALPHTDYKKYPTVMEKLKKRQNICFY
;
A
#
# COMPACT_ATOMS: atom_id res chain seq x y z
N MET A 1 16.16 8.88 -31.50
CA MET A 1 15.33 7.66 -31.34
C MET A 1 14.32 7.79 -30.21
N THR A 2 14.57 8.62 -29.19
CA THR A 2 13.65 9.01 -28.09
C THR A 2 12.34 9.65 -28.57
N ASN A 3 12.37 10.62 -29.49
CA ASN A 3 11.13 11.24 -30.01
C ASN A 3 10.18 10.27 -30.73
N ARG A 4 10.69 9.19 -31.35
CA ARG A 4 9.82 8.19 -32.00
C ARG A 4 9.12 7.27 -30.98
N ARG A 5 9.76 6.95 -29.85
CA ARG A 5 9.13 6.14 -28.78
C ARG A 5 8.04 6.93 -28.04
N ASN A 6 8.27 8.20 -27.72
CA ASN A 6 7.27 9.04 -27.04
C ASN A 6 6.04 9.31 -27.92
N THR A 7 6.23 9.40 -29.25
CA THR A 7 5.09 9.52 -30.19
C THR A 7 4.28 8.22 -30.20
N ILE A 8 4.93 7.06 -30.26
CA ILE A 8 4.25 5.75 -30.25
C ILE A 8 3.48 5.52 -28.94
N GLN A 9 4.02 5.91 -27.79
CA GLN A 9 3.35 5.74 -26.49
C GLN A 9 2.18 6.72 -26.32
N LYS A 10 2.33 7.99 -26.73
CA LYS A 10 1.22 8.96 -26.79
C LYS A 10 0.12 8.51 -27.77
N ASP A 11 0.48 7.91 -28.90
CA ASP A 11 -0.47 7.39 -29.89
C ASP A 11 -1.17 6.12 -29.39
N LEU A 12 -0.50 5.23 -28.66
CA LEU A 12 -1.11 4.05 -28.04
C LEU A 12 -2.14 4.43 -26.97
N VAL A 13 -1.79 5.37 -26.06
CA VAL A 13 -2.73 5.88 -25.05
C VAL A 13 -3.90 6.61 -25.70
N LYS A 14 -3.64 7.48 -26.69
CA LYS A 14 -4.70 8.16 -27.44
C LYS A 14 -5.59 7.19 -28.21
N ASN A 15 -5.04 6.14 -28.84
CA ASN A 15 -5.82 5.18 -29.60
C ASN A 15 -6.69 4.30 -28.69
N ALA A 16 -6.17 3.85 -27.55
CA ALA A 16 -6.95 3.14 -26.54
C ALA A 16 -8.13 3.99 -26.04
N VAL A 17 -7.87 5.26 -25.69
CA VAL A 17 -8.89 6.22 -25.25
C VAL A 17 -9.86 6.61 -26.38
N TYR A 18 -9.39 6.70 -27.63
CA TYR A 18 -10.19 7.07 -28.79
C TYR A 18 -11.14 5.93 -29.24
N GLU A 19 -10.70 4.66 -29.16
CA GLU A 19 -11.57 3.52 -29.41
C GLU A 19 -12.69 3.40 -28.36
N MET A 20 -12.42 3.75 -27.09
CA MET A 20 -13.43 3.79 -26.02
C MET A 20 -14.55 4.83 -26.26
N LYS A 21 -14.25 5.99 -26.87
CA LYS A 21 -15.26 7.02 -27.17
C LYS A 21 -16.33 6.57 -28.19
N ARG A 22 -16.15 5.40 -28.83
CA ARG A 22 -17.14 4.83 -29.77
C ARG A 22 -18.19 3.90 -29.14
N HIS A 23 -18.08 3.54 -27.86
CA HIS A 23 -18.99 2.58 -27.22
C HIS A 23 -19.66 3.10 -25.94
N VAL A 24 -20.15 4.33 -25.98
CA VAL A 24 -21.14 4.81 -25.00
C VAL A 24 -22.40 5.22 -25.76
N THR A 25 -23.29 4.26 -25.99
CA THR A 25 -24.69 4.53 -26.36
C THR A 25 -25.59 4.21 -25.19
N ALA A 26 -26.39 5.20 -24.80
CA ALA A 26 -27.38 5.11 -23.75
C ALA A 26 -28.41 4.01 -24.05
N ASN A 27 -28.36 2.86 -23.37
CA ASN A 27 -29.53 1.97 -23.21
C ASN A 27 -29.47 0.83 -22.17
N ASP A 28 -28.56 0.81 -21.19
CA ASP A 28 -28.55 -0.27 -20.16
C ASP A 28 -28.87 0.21 -18.73
N LEU A 29 -29.68 1.27 -18.61
CA LEU A 29 -30.04 1.93 -17.34
C LEU A 29 -31.21 1.27 -16.59
N LEU A 30 -31.53 -0.01 -16.82
CA LEU A 30 -32.71 -0.62 -16.19
C LEU A 30 -32.56 -2.11 -15.81
N PHE A 31 -31.53 -2.48 -15.06
CA PHE A 31 -31.51 -3.81 -14.39
C PHE A 31 -30.68 -3.87 -13.10
N LEU A 32 -30.77 -2.85 -12.23
CA LEU A 32 -30.10 -2.86 -10.92
C LEU A 32 -31.01 -2.32 -9.81
N GLN A 33 -32.12 -3.01 -9.54
CA GLN A 33 -32.76 -2.95 -8.22
C GLN A 33 -33.22 -4.35 -7.81
N ASN A 34 -32.84 -4.72 -6.59
CA ASN A 34 -33.26 -5.91 -5.83
C ASN A 34 -32.58 -7.24 -6.14
N LYS A 35 -31.45 -7.50 -5.48
CA LYS A 35 -31.25 -8.76 -4.73
C LYS A 35 -30.41 -8.50 -3.46
N LYS A 36 -31.10 -8.27 -2.34
CA LYS A 36 -30.63 -8.75 -1.05
C LYS A 36 -30.64 -10.28 -1.13
N CYS A 37 -29.48 -10.91 -1.21
CA CYS A 37 -29.37 -12.36 -1.16
C CYS A 37 -28.85 -12.79 0.22
N THR A 38 -29.79 -12.87 1.16
CA THR A 38 -29.69 -13.79 2.29
C THR A 38 -30.06 -15.19 1.78
N ASN A 39 -29.08 -16.09 1.62
CA ASN A 39 -29.23 -17.51 1.95
C ASN A 39 -27.94 -18.31 1.76
N CYS A 40 -27.72 -19.20 2.74
CA CYS A 40 -26.85 -20.38 2.75
C CYS A 40 -25.33 -20.18 2.81
N ARG A 41 -24.79 -20.32 4.03
CA ARG A 41 -23.41 -20.71 4.32
C ARG A 41 -23.10 -22.03 3.61
N GLU A 42 -22.59 -21.98 2.40
CA GLU A 42 -21.55 -22.92 2.01
C GLU A 42 -20.30 -22.50 2.78
N MET A 43 -19.69 -23.42 3.53
CA MET A 43 -18.31 -23.23 3.97
C MET A 43 -17.47 -23.17 2.70
N ASN A 44 -17.27 -21.96 2.15
CA ASN A 44 -16.23 -21.70 1.18
C ASN A 44 -14.92 -22.11 1.86
N THR A 45 -14.42 -23.31 1.53
CA THR A 45 -13.07 -23.71 1.87
C THR A 45 -12.16 -22.69 1.20
N MET A 46 -11.55 -21.82 2.01
CA MET A 46 -10.62 -20.80 1.55
C MET A 46 -9.54 -21.48 0.70
N ARG A 47 -9.44 -21.11 -0.58
CA ARG A 47 -8.46 -21.66 -1.52
C ARG A 47 -7.18 -20.83 -1.48
N GLY A 48 -6.60 -20.69 -0.29
CA GLY A 48 -5.40 -19.89 -0.09
C GLY A 48 -4.15 -20.45 -0.76
N LEU A 49 -3.03 -19.76 -0.56
CA LEU A 49 -1.70 -20.19 -1.05
C LEU A 49 -1.12 -21.39 -0.29
N SER A 50 -1.81 -21.87 0.75
CA SER A 50 -1.48 -23.09 1.48
C SER A 50 -2.75 -23.87 1.84
N ARG A 51 -2.58 -25.16 2.12
CA ARG A 51 -3.64 -26.05 2.62
C ARG A 51 -3.10 -26.92 3.74
N LYS A 52 -3.95 -27.29 4.68
CA LYS A 52 -3.61 -28.22 5.76
C LYS A 52 -4.71 -29.25 5.91
N LEU A 53 -4.39 -30.52 5.67
CA LEU A 53 -5.38 -31.58 5.45
C LEU A 53 -5.09 -32.77 6.37
N TYR A 54 -6.10 -33.18 7.13
CA TYR A 54 -6.05 -34.42 7.90
C TYR A 54 -6.36 -35.61 6.99
N LEU A 55 -5.54 -36.67 7.08
CA LEU A 55 -5.64 -37.88 6.29
C LEU A 55 -5.70 -39.10 7.23
N ASP A 56 -6.72 -39.93 7.05
CA ASP A 56 -6.82 -41.27 7.65
C ASP A 56 -6.39 -42.30 6.61
N LEU A 57 -5.11 -42.69 6.65
CA LEU A 57 -4.51 -43.56 5.67
C LEU A 57 -4.74 -45.04 6.01
N SER A 58 -4.93 -45.86 4.98
CA SER A 58 -4.98 -47.32 5.16
C SER A 58 -3.60 -47.87 5.54
N VAL A 59 -3.57 -48.68 6.59
CA VAL A 59 -2.38 -49.42 7.02
C VAL A 59 -1.94 -50.41 5.92
N PRO A 60 -0.65 -50.53 5.59
CA PRO A 60 -0.15 -51.52 4.63
C PRO A 60 -0.47 -52.95 5.05
N THR A 61 -0.88 -53.76 4.07
CA THR A 61 -1.20 -55.17 4.25
C THR A 61 -0.58 -56.01 3.14
N GLU A 62 -0.65 -57.33 3.23
CA GLU A 62 -0.22 -58.21 2.12
C GLU A 62 -1.02 -57.97 0.82
N GLU A 63 -2.30 -57.58 0.95
CA GLU A 63 -3.21 -57.30 -0.16
C GLU A 63 -3.03 -55.87 -0.73
N ASP A 64 -2.51 -54.94 0.07
CA ASP A 64 -2.27 -53.56 -0.31
C ASP A 64 -0.82 -53.15 -0.01
N GLN A 65 0.04 -53.29 -1.04
CA GLN A 65 1.49 -53.07 -0.97
C GLN A 65 1.91 -51.69 -1.52
N ARG A 66 0.98 -50.76 -1.71
CA ARG A 66 1.29 -49.39 -2.18
C ARG A 66 2.24 -48.70 -1.21
N SER A 67 3.14 -47.89 -1.76
CA SER A 67 4.09 -47.09 -0.98
C SER A 67 3.38 -46.01 -0.15
N ASP A 68 4.00 -45.61 0.96
CA ASP A 68 3.56 -44.51 1.81
C ASP A 68 3.30 -43.23 1.01
N GLN A 69 4.19 -42.93 0.06
CA GLN A 69 4.07 -41.80 -0.85
C GLN A 69 2.78 -41.90 -1.70
N GLN A 70 2.53 -43.05 -2.31
CA GLN A 70 1.35 -43.25 -3.15
C GLN A 70 0.05 -43.13 -2.33
N ARG A 71 0.03 -43.69 -1.11
CA ARG A 71 -1.11 -43.57 -0.19
C ARG A 71 -1.45 -42.12 0.13
N ILE A 72 -0.43 -41.30 0.42
CA ILE A 72 -0.62 -39.87 0.70
C ILE A 72 -1.17 -39.14 -0.54
N LEU A 73 -0.58 -39.37 -1.72
CA LEU A 73 -1.00 -38.69 -2.95
C LEU A 73 -2.44 -39.04 -3.35
N GLU A 74 -2.83 -40.31 -3.22
CA GLU A 74 -4.19 -40.76 -3.52
C GLU A 74 -5.20 -40.24 -2.48
N ALA A 75 -4.84 -40.20 -1.20
CA ALA A 75 -5.67 -39.60 -0.15
C ALA A 75 -5.88 -38.09 -0.39
N LEU A 76 -4.82 -37.36 -0.76
CA LEU A 76 -4.92 -35.95 -1.13
C LEU A 76 -5.83 -35.73 -2.35
N SER A 77 -5.73 -36.61 -3.35
CA SER A 77 -6.61 -36.57 -4.52
C SER A 77 -8.07 -36.82 -4.15
N ALA A 78 -8.34 -37.77 -3.24
CA ALA A 78 -9.67 -38.04 -2.71
C ALA A 78 -10.26 -36.85 -1.93
N GLU A 79 -9.42 -36.09 -1.22
CA GLU A 79 -9.78 -34.82 -0.55
C GLU A 79 -9.94 -33.62 -1.52
N GLY A 80 -9.84 -33.85 -2.83
CA GLY A 80 -10.09 -32.84 -3.86
C GLY A 80 -8.90 -31.94 -4.18
N VAL A 81 -7.67 -32.34 -3.83
CA VAL A 81 -6.45 -31.73 -4.38
C VAL A 81 -6.26 -32.20 -5.81
N LYS A 82 -6.52 -31.31 -6.77
CA LYS A 82 -6.52 -31.63 -8.21
C LYS A 82 -5.18 -31.33 -8.88
N GLU A 83 -4.46 -30.33 -8.39
CA GLU A 83 -3.16 -29.95 -8.91
C GLU A 83 -2.08 -30.95 -8.45
N GLU A 84 -0.96 -31.01 -9.18
CA GLU A 84 0.16 -31.87 -8.83
C GLU A 84 0.66 -31.59 -7.40
N VAL A 85 1.01 -32.64 -6.67
CA VAL A 85 1.65 -32.56 -5.36
C VAL A 85 3.04 -33.18 -5.43
N HIS A 86 4.06 -32.39 -5.16
CA HIS A 86 5.43 -32.86 -5.02
C HIS A 86 5.77 -33.09 -3.54
N ILE A 87 6.39 -34.25 -3.25
CA ILE A 87 6.85 -34.61 -1.91
C ILE A 87 8.38 -34.59 -1.92
N PRO A 88 9.02 -33.53 -1.39
CA PRO A 88 10.46 -33.39 -1.46
C PRO A 88 11.16 -34.43 -0.58
N VAL A 89 12.43 -34.74 -0.89
CA VAL A 89 13.23 -35.75 -0.18
C VAL A 89 13.26 -35.56 1.34
N ARG A 90 13.21 -34.31 1.81
CA ARG A 90 13.16 -33.99 3.25
C ARG A 90 11.91 -34.54 3.94
N MET A 91 10.78 -34.63 3.23
CA MET A 91 9.51 -35.19 3.72
C MET A 91 9.48 -36.71 3.56
N LEU A 92 9.97 -37.23 2.43
CA LEU A 92 10.10 -38.69 2.23
C LEU A 92 10.91 -39.35 3.34
N ARG A 93 11.99 -38.69 3.80
CA ARG A 93 12.83 -39.16 4.92
C ARG A 93 12.13 -39.18 6.27
N GLN A 94 10.99 -38.50 6.42
CA GLN A 94 10.24 -38.43 7.67
C GLN A 94 9.10 -39.45 7.73
N LEU A 95 8.66 -40.01 6.60
CA LEU A 95 7.51 -40.93 6.53
C LEU A 95 7.66 -42.09 7.51
N TYR A 96 8.84 -42.73 7.53
CA TYR A 96 9.19 -43.73 8.54
C TYR A 96 10.10 -43.13 9.63
N PRO A 97 9.83 -43.37 10.93
CA PRO A 97 8.72 -44.16 11.49
C PRO A 97 7.48 -43.32 11.83
N LEU A 98 7.32 -42.12 11.25
CA LEU A 98 6.25 -41.19 11.64
C LEU A 98 4.86 -41.76 11.38
N LEU A 99 4.61 -42.34 10.21
CA LEU A 99 3.29 -42.91 9.87
C LEU A 99 2.90 -44.04 10.82
N ASP A 100 3.83 -44.95 11.12
CA ASP A 100 3.59 -46.05 12.05
C ASP A 100 3.27 -45.54 13.46
N ARG A 101 4.06 -44.59 13.96
CA ARG A 101 3.84 -43.99 15.29
C ARG A 101 2.54 -43.20 15.37
N ALA A 102 2.13 -42.57 14.27
CA ALA A 102 0.89 -41.82 14.16
C ALA A 102 -0.34 -42.74 13.97
N GLY A 103 -0.15 -44.06 13.87
CA GLY A 103 -1.23 -44.99 13.56
C GLY A 103 -1.89 -44.69 12.23
N TRP A 104 -1.11 -44.25 11.24
CA TRP A 104 -1.54 -43.90 9.88
C TRP A 104 -2.54 -42.74 9.80
N LYS A 105 -2.68 -41.97 10.89
CA LYS A 105 -3.51 -40.77 10.99
C LYS A 105 -2.63 -39.55 11.09
N ILE A 106 -2.56 -38.79 10.02
CA ILE A 106 -1.63 -37.67 9.90
C ILE A 106 -2.32 -36.41 9.42
N THR A 107 -1.68 -35.26 9.60
CA THR A 107 -2.01 -34.03 8.91
C THR A 107 -0.87 -33.63 8.01
N VAL A 108 -1.16 -33.32 6.75
CA VAL A 108 -0.18 -32.85 5.78
C VAL A 108 -0.39 -31.37 5.50
N SER A 109 0.71 -30.63 5.41
CA SER A 109 0.72 -29.21 5.07
C SER A 109 1.26 -29.02 3.65
N LEU A 110 0.48 -28.34 2.81
CA LEU A 110 0.82 -28.02 1.43
C LEU A 110 1.02 -26.51 1.28
N SER A 111 2.04 -26.11 0.52
CA SER A 111 2.29 -24.72 0.14
C SER A 111 2.42 -24.62 -1.37
N TRP A 112 1.78 -23.63 -1.99
CA TRP A 112 1.84 -23.43 -3.44
C TRP A 112 3.19 -22.82 -3.83
N ASN A 113 3.88 -23.42 -4.80
CA ASN A 113 5.18 -22.94 -5.26
C ASN A 113 5.11 -22.08 -6.56
N GLY A 114 3.90 -21.82 -7.06
CA GLY A 114 3.66 -21.14 -8.34
C GLY A 114 3.12 -22.06 -9.44
N GLU A 115 3.51 -23.34 -9.42
CA GLU A 115 3.14 -24.32 -10.45
C GLU A 115 2.37 -25.51 -9.85
N LYS A 116 2.78 -25.96 -8.67
CA LYS A 116 2.24 -27.14 -7.99
C LYS A 116 2.26 -27.00 -6.47
N TRP A 117 1.61 -27.94 -5.79
CA TRP A 117 1.66 -28.04 -4.34
C TRP A 117 2.96 -28.72 -3.89
N GLU A 118 3.66 -28.11 -2.95
CA GLU A 118 4.79 -28.72 -2.25
C GLU A 118 4.31 -29.20 -0.88
N LEU A 119 4.59 -30.46 -0.55
CA LEU A 119 4.41 -30.95 0.80
C LEU A 119 5.52 -30.37 1.67
N VAL A 120 5.15 -29.52 2.63
CA VAL A 120 6.10 -28.77 3.46
C VAL A 120 6.21 -29.24 4.90
N ASP A 121 5.20 -29.97 5.41
CA ASP A 121 5.19 -30.51 6.76
C ASP A 121 4.26 -31.72 6.90
N ILE A 122 4.56 -32.61 7.85
CA ILE A 122 3.72 -33.77 8.21
C ILE A 122 3.67 -33.89 9.74
N GLU A 123 2.45 -33.88 10.29
CA GLU A 123 2.21 -33.98 11.72
C GLU A 123 1.38 -35.23 12.05
N SER A 124 1.59 -35.78 13.25
CA SER A 124 0.78 -36.89 13.77
C SER A 124 -0.60 -36.39 14.23
N GLY A 125 -1.66 -37.13 13.93
CA GLY A 125 -3.04 -36.80 14.31
C GLY A 125 -3.65 -35.68 13.47
N ASP A 126 -4.79 -35.15 13.93
CA ASP A 126 -5.50 -34.04 13.28
C ASP A 126 -5.05 -32.69 13.86
N THR A 127 -4.25 -31.96 13.08
CA THR A 127 -3.82 -30.59 13.35
C THR A 127 -4.34 -29.63 12.27
N ALA A 128 -5.32 -30.02 11.45
CA ALA A 128 -5.78 -29.25 10.30
C ALA A 128 -6.31 -27.85 10.68
N ARG A 129 -6.84 -27.71 11.90
CA ARG A 129 -7.29 -26.42 12.46
C ARG A 129 -6.16 -25.44 12.77
N GLN A 130 -4.91 -25.89 12.85
CA GLN A 130 -3.74 -25.05 13.13
C GLN A 130 -3.08 -24.64 11.81
N HIS A 131 -3.77 -23.83 11.01
CA HIS A 131 -3.33 -23.40 9.69
C HIS A 131 -3.17 -21.88 9.68
N TYR A 132 -1.92 -21.42 9.54
CA TYR A 132 -1.57 -20.01 9.66
C TYR A 132 -0.74 -19.51 8.48
N GLY A 133 -0.82 -18.20 8.24
CA GLY A 133 -0.06 -17.50 7.21
C GLY A 133 0.21 -16.05 7.59
N LEU A 134 1.13 -15.42 6.85
CA LEU A 134 1.57 -14.04 7.10
C LEU A 134 1.30 -13.16 5.88
N ALA A 135 0.74 -11.98 6.10
CA ALA A 135 0.71 -10.89 5.12
C ALA A 135 1.65 -9.78 5.58
N VAL A 136 2.45 -9.24 4.65
CA VAL A 136 3.50 -8.27 4.95
C VAL A 136 3.39 -7.08 4.01
N ASP A 137 3.35 -5.89 4.59
CA ASP A 137 3.58 -4.62 3.91
C ASP A 137 5.02 -4.16 4.21
N LEU A 138 5.88 -4.25 3.20
CA LEU A 138 7.29 -3.94 3.26
C LEU A 138 7.53 -2.50 2.78
N GLY A 139 7.20 -1.55 3.65
CA GLY A 139 7.44 -0.13 3.42
C GLY A 139 8.92 0.26 3.60
N SER A 140 9.31 1.37 2.96
CA SER A 140 10.64 1.97 3.12
C SER A 140 10.90 2.43 4.56
N THR A 141 9.85 2.93 5.23
CA THR A 141 9.92 3.48 6.59
C THR A 141 9.46 2.47 7.65
N THR A 142 8.35 1.79 7.40
CA THR A 142 7.70 0.88 8.35
C THR A 142 7.48 -0.47 7.69
N VAL A 143 7.72 -1.54 8.42
CA VAL A 143 7.32 -2.88 8.05
C VAL A 143 6.14 -3.28 8.92
N VAL A 144 5.07 -3.77 8.31
CA VAL A 144 3.88 -4.26 9.03
C VAL A 144 3.68 -5.73 8.67
N VAL A 145 3.52 -6.58 9.68
CA VAL A 145 3.27 -8.01 9.52
C VAL A 145 1.97 -8.38 10.22
N ARG A 146 1.09 -9.07 9.49
CA ARG A 146 -0.20 -9.55 9.96
C ARG A 146 -0.22 -11.07 9.96
N LEU A 147 -0.56 -11.66 11.10
CA LEU A 147 -0.74 -13.10 11.31
C LEU A 147 -2.22 -13.46 11.17
N LEU A 148 -2.50 -14.48 10.35
CA LEU A 148 -3.85 -14.93 10.05
C LEU A 148 -4.06 -16.41 10.35
N ASP A 149 -5.27 -16.76 10.78
CA ASP A 149 -5.81 -18.11 10.65
C ASP A 149 -6.32 -18.26 9.20
N CYS A 150 -5.70 -19.17 8.44
CA CYS A 150 -6.04 -19.39 7.03
C CYS A 150 -7.33 -20.18 6.82
N ASN A 151 -7.87 -20.85 7.85
CA ASN A 151 -9.15 -21.52 7.77
C ASN A 151 -10.31 -20.52 7.85
N SER A 152 -10.21 -19.54 8.75
CA SER A 152 -11.28 -18.57 9.03
C SER A 152 -11.08 -17.22 8.35
N GLY A 153 -9.83 -16.87 8.00
CA GLY A 153 -9.43 -15.52 7.59
C GLY A 153 -9.31 -14.54 8.74
N GLU A 154 -9.41 -14.99 10.01
CA GLU A 154 -9.31 -14.15 11.19
C GLU A 154 -7.89 -13.59 11.36
N ILE A 155 -7.80 -12.31 11.68
CA ILE A 155 -6.54 -11.64 12.03
C ILE A 155 -6.23 -11.95 13.49
N LEU A 156 -5.23 -12.79 13.72
CA LEU A 156 -4.79 -13.16 15.07
C LEU A 156 -3.92 -12.07 15.71
N GLY A 157 -3.15 -11.36 14.88
CA GLY A 157 -2.33 -10.25 15.34
C GLY A 157 -1.77 -9.43 14.19
N GLU A 158 -1.44 -8.18 14.50
CA GLU A 158 -0.74 -7.27 13.60
C GLU A 158 0.32 -6.54 14.41
N GLU A 159 1.56 -6.56 13.93
CA GLU A 159 2.68 -5.89 14.57
C GLU A 159 3.45 -5.09 13.52
N SER A 160 4.12 -4.03 13.97
CA SER A 160 4.95 -3.21 13.10
C SER A 160 6.27 -2.84 13.76
N CYS A 161 7.25 -2.51 12.92
CA CYS A 161 8.53 -1.96 13.34
C CYS A 161 9.02 -0.93 12.33
N PHE A 162 10.02 -0.15 12.73
CA PHE A 162 10.77 0.64 11.76
C PHE A 162 11.59 -0.29 10.90
N ASN A 163 11.59 -0.02 9.59
CA ASN A 163 12.47 -0.71 8.67
C ASN A 163 13.91 -0.43 9.08
N LYS A 164 14.65 -1.48 9.46
CA LYS A 164 16.03 -1.36 9.94
C LYS A 164 16.99 -0.81 8.89
N GLN A 165 16.59 -0.78 7.61
CA GLN A 165 17.34 -0.09 6.57
C GLN A 165 17.50 1.42 6.79
N ILE A 166 16.69 2.04 7.66
CA ILE A 166 16.75 3.49 7.95
C ILE A 166 18.15 3.92 8.42
N GLN A 167 18.94 3.03 9.02
CA GLN A 167 20.30 3.34 9.47
C GLN A 167 21.25 3.76 8.33
N TRP A 168 20.95 3.40 7.08
CA TRP A 168 21.74 3.79 5.90
C TRP A 168 21.08 4.89 5.05
N GLY A 169 19.90 5.36 5.45
CA GLY A 169 19.18 6.42 4.75
C GLY A 169 17.70 6.47 5.11
N THR A 170 17.19 7.67 5.35
CA THR A 170 15.75 7.88 5.57
C THR A 170 14.93 7.73 4.29
N ASP A 171 15.56 7.88 3.13
CA ASP A 171 14.96 7.69 1.80
C ASP A 171 15.58 6.49 1.05
N ILE A 172 14.87 6.03 0.01
CA ILE A 172 15.26 4.87 -0.80
C ILE A 172 16.53 5.12 -1.61
N LEU A 173 16.74 6.33 -2.14
CA LEU A 173 17.89 6.63 -3.00
C LEU A 173 19.20 6.54 -2.23
N SER A 174 19.24 7.09 -1.01
CA SER A 174 20.41 6.99 -0.12
C SER A 174 20.83 5.52 0.09
N ARG A 175 19.86 4.62 0.28
CA ARG A 175 20.10 3.18 0.46
C ARG A 175 20.61 2.50 -0.82
N ILE A 176 20.04 2.87 -1.97
CA ILE A 176 20.51 2.40 -3.29
C ILE A 176 21.98 2.78 -3.47
N PHE A 177 22.33 4.06 -3.26
CA PHE A 177 23.71 4.51 -3.42
C PHE A 177 24.67 3.92 -2.40
N PHE A 178 24.21 3.59 -1.19
CA PHE A 178 25.02 2.93 -0.18
C PHE A 178 25.52 1.57 -0.65
N CYS A 179 24.65 0.73 -1.22
CA CYS A 179 24.98 -0.64 -1.61
C CYS A 179 25.42 -0.83 -3.07
N LYS A 180 25.29 0.19 -3.91
CA LYS A 180 25.65 0.16 -5.33
C LYS A 180 27.04 -0.42 -5.56
N ASP A 181 27.12 -1.44 -6.41
CA ASP A 181 28.36 -2.15 -6.80
C ASP A 181 29.13 -2.80 -5.62
N ASP A 182 28.51 -2.92 -4.44
CA ASP A 182 29.12 -3.51 -3.24
C ASP A 182 28.23 -4.62 -2.67
N ARG A 183 28.55 -5.85 -3.05
CA ARG A 183 27.81 -7.04 -2.64
C ARG A 183 27.72 -7.21 -1.12
N LYS A 184 28.72 -6.75 -0.35
CA LYS A 184 28.67 -6.88 1.12
C LYS A 184 27.66 -5.91 1.70
N LYS A 185 27.63 -4.68 1.22
CA LYS A 185 26.65 -3.68 1.64
C LYS A 185 25.24 -4.01 1.18
N LEU A 186 25.09 -4.59 -0.02
CA LEU A 186 23.79 -5.10 -0.47
C LEU A 186 23.28 -6.20 0.47
N GLU A 187 24.17 -7.09 0.90
CA GLU A 187 23.83 -8.12 1.88
C GLU A 187 23.47 -7.54 3.25
N GLU A 188 24.15 -6.49 3.72
CA GLU A 188 23.75 -5.76 4.94
C GLU A 188 22.32 -5.20 4.84
N ILE A 189 21.97 -4.60 3.71
CA ILE A 189 20.63 -4.07 3.43
C ILE A 189 19.60 -5.21 3.37
N ARG A 190 19.90 -6.32 2.69
CA ARG A 190 19.03 -7.50 2.63
C ARG A 190 18.77 -8.07 4.02
N LEU A 191 19.82 -8.30 4.80
CA LEU A 191 19.71 -8.82 6.16
C LEU A 191 18.87 -7.91 7.06
N ALA A 192 19.06 -6.59 7.00
CA ALA A 192 18.20 -5.66 7.74
C ALA A 192 16.73 -5.71 7.31
N THR A 193 16.45 -5.99 6.03
CA THR A 193 15.09 -6.21 5.52
C THR A 193 14.46 -7.43 6.19
N VAL A 194 15.18 -8.56 6.16
CA VAL A 194 14.74 -9.83 6.77
C VAL A 194 14.59 -9.67 8.28
N GLU A 195 15.55 -9.03 8.96
CA GLU A 195 15.48 -8.77 10.40
C GLU A 195 14.29 -7.90 10.80
N SER A 196 13.85 -6.96 9.95
CA SER A 196 12.66 -6.15 10.21
C SER A 196 11.39 -7.01 10.21
N ILE A 197 11.28 -7.94 9.26
CA ILE A 197 10.19 -8.91 9.19
C ILE A 197 10.24 -9.85 10.41
N ILE A 198 11.41 -10.39 10.73
CA ILE A 198 11.60 -11.30 11.88
C ILE A 198 11.26 -10.60 13.20
N GLU A 199 11.64 -9.33 13.39
CA GLU A 199 11.27 -8.57 14.59
C GLU A 199 9.75 -8.49 14.76
N CYS A 200 9.00 -8.25 13.68
CA CYS A 200 7.54 -8.25 13.75
C CYS A 200 6.99 -9.65 14.06
N MET A 201 7.57 -10.70 13.46
CA MET A 201 7.22 -12.09 13.79
C MET A 201 7.47 -12.38 15.27
N ASP A 202 8.58 -11.90 15.85
CA ASP A 202 8.93 -12.07 17.27
C ASP A 202 7.90 -11.41 18.18
N LYS A 203 7.48 -10.19 17.85
CA LYS A 203 6.41 -9.49 18.59
C LYS A 203 5.08 -10.25 18.52
N LEU A 204 4.73 -10.80 17.35
CA LEU A 204 3.54 -11.62 17.18
C LEU A 204 3.61 -12.89 18.04
N ASP A 205 4.77 -13.55 18.08
CA ASP A 205 4.97 -14.81 18.82
C ASP A 205 4.88 -14.66 20.34
N VAL A 206 5.12 -13.47 20.88
CA VAL A 206 4.87 -13.20 22.31
C VAL A 206 3.40 -13.46 22.68
N LYS A 207 2.47 -13.16 21.76
CA LYS A 207 1.02 -13.35 21.95
C LYS A 207 0.53 -14.67 21.34
N HIS A 208 1.05 -15.03 20.16
CA HIS A 208 0.62 -16.17 19.35
C HIS A 208 1.86 -16.91 18.80
N PRO A 209 2.41 -17.91 19.51
CA PRO A 209 3.69 -18.57 19.17
C PRO A 209 3.55 -19.53 17.98
N VAL A 210 3.18 -19.00 16.82
CA VAL A 210 2.82 -19.77 15.61
C VAL A 210 3.37 -19.13 14.32
N SER A 211 4.00 -17.96 14.37
CA SER A 211 4.49 -17.29 13.15
C SER A 211 5.52 -18.12 12.39
N ARG A 212 6.39 -18.91 13.07
CA ARG A 212 7.32 -19.85 12.41
C ARG A 212 6.65 -21.11 11.87
N LYS A 213 5.42 -21.42 12.28
CA LYS A 213 4.61 -22.53 11.76
C LYS A 213 3.78 -22.13 10.53
N CYS A 214 3.87 -20.87 10.09
CA CYS A 214 3.15 -20.41 8.92
C CYS A 214 3.61 -21.14 7.66
N LEU A 215 2.65 -21.47 6.80
CA LEU A 215 2.91 -22.27 5.59
C LEU A 215 3.18 -21.41 4.35
N SER A 216 2.73 -20.15 4.38
CA SER A 216 2.92 -19.18 3.31
C SER A 216 3.03 -17.77 3.88
N MET A 217 3.78 -16.93 3.19
CA MET A 217 3.84 -15.49 3.42
C MET A 217 3.61 -14.75 2.11
N VAL A 218 2.87 -13.65 2.14
CA VAL A 218 2.72 -12.73 1.00
C VAL A 218 3.34 -11.39 1.37
N VAL A 219 4.27 -10.90 0.55
CA VAL A 219 4.97 -9.64 0.74
C VAL A 219 4.60 -8.67 -0.39
N ALA A 220 4.02 -7.54 -0.01
CA ALA A 220 3.78 -6.39 -0.88
C ALA A 220 4.70 -5.25 -0.48
N GLY A 221 5.28 -4.56 -1.45
CA GLY A 221 6.20 -3.45 -1.23
C GLY A 221 6.67 -2.86 -2.55
N ASN A 222 7.18 -1.63 -2.50
CA ASN A 222 7.70 -0.99 -3.71
C ASN A 222 8.87 -1.78 -4.31
N THR A 223 9.16 -1.53 -5.59
CA THR A 223 10.13 -2.29 -6.38
C THR A 223 11.51 -2.36 -5.72
N THR A 224 11.97 -1.26 -5.08
CA THR A 224 13.27 -1.26 -4.40
C THR A 224 13.28 -2.14 -3.16
N MET A 225 12.22 -2.10 -2.35
CA MET A 225 12.12 -2.94 -1.15
C MET A 225 12.12 -4.43 -1.49
N ILE A 226 11.45 -4.82 -2.58
CA ILE A 226 11.47 -6.20 -3.06
C ILE A 226 12.86 -6.59 -3.60
N HIS A 227 13.54 -5.70 -4.34
CA HIS A 227 14.92 -5.97 -4.77
C HIS A 227 15.85 -6.20 -3.56
N PHE A 228 15.75 -5.36 -2.54
CA PHE A 228 16.53 -5.51 -1.31
C PHE A 228 16.20 -6.79 -0.54
N LEU A 229 14.93 -7.19 -0.43
CA LEU A 229 14.56 -8.47 0.17
C LEU A 229 15.20 -9.66 -0.57
N LEU A 230 15.24 -9.59 -1.90
CA LEU A 230 15.80 -10.64 -2.77
C LEU A 230 17.34 -10.58 -2.89
N GLY A 231 18.01 -9.60 -2.28
CA GLY A 231 19.45 -9.41 -2.41
C GLY A 231 19.89 -8.98 -3.82
N ILE A 232 19.04 -8.22 -4.53
CA ILE A 232 19.29 -7.69 -5.86
C ILE A 232 19.62 -6.19 -5.76
N ASP A 233 20.64 -5.74 -6.49
CA ASP A 233 21.02 -4.32 -6.55
C ASP A 233 19.87 -3.49 -7.18
N ALA A 234 19.39 -2.48 -6.46
CA ALA A 234 18.26 -1.66 -6.88
C ALA A 234 18.68 -0.38 -7.65
N PHE A 235 19.95 -0.22 -8.03
CA PHE A 235 20.43 0.95 -8.78
C PHE A 235 19.69 1.13 -10.11
N CYS A 236 19.23 0.03 -10.71
CA CYS A 236 18.39 0.01 -11.91
C CYS A 236 17.06 0.79 -11.77
N VAL A 237 16.53 0.94 -10.56
CA VAL A 237 15.30 1.72 -10.31
C VAL A 237 15.51 3.20 -10.63
N PHE A 238 16.68 3.72 -10.30
CA PHE A 238 17.03 5.12 -10.48
C PHE A 238 17.74 5.39 -11.82
N TYR A 239 18.57 4.47 -12.28
CA TYR A 239 19.41 4.68 -13.46
C TYR A 239 18.63 4.49 -14.76
N THR A 240 18.68 5.50 -15.65
CA THR A 240 18.07 5.42 -17.00
C THR A 240 18.67 4.25 -17.81
N PRO A 241 17.87 3.39 -18.45
CA PRO A 241 16.47 3.58 -18.84
C PRO A 241 15.43 3.07 -17.83
N HIS A 242 15.76 3.00 -16.54
CA HIS A 242 14.86 2.55 -15.46
C HIS A 242 14.39 1.10 -15.60
N ALA A 243 15.16 0.27 -16.30
CA ALA A 243 14.87 -1.14 -16.52
C ALA A 243 15.26 -1.96 -15.29
N VAL A 244 14.27 -2.32 -14.48
CA VAL A 244 14.49 -3.11 -13.25
C VAL A 244 14.95 -4.53 -13.55
N HIS A 245 15.69 -5.14 -12.62
CA HIS A 245 16.25 -6.48 -12.80
C HIS A 245 15.21 -7.59 -12.67
N ALA A 246 14.22 -7.40 -11.80
CA ALA A 246 13.10 -8.31 -11.64
C ALA A 246 11.83 -7.53 -11.29
N ASP A 247 10.80 -7.68 -12.11
CA ASP A 247 9.45 -7.12 -11.87
C ASP A 247 8.42 -8.20 -11.52
N ARG A 248 8.69 -9.48 -11.77
CA ARG A 248 7.81 -10.61 -11.45
C ARG A 248 8.53 -11.71 -10.66
N PRO A 249 8.98 -11.45 -9.41
CA PRO A 249 9.73 -12.42 -8.62
C PRO A 249 8.89 -13.64 -8.16
N GLY A 250 7.59 -13.48 -7.94
CA GLY A 250 6.68 -14.60 -7.65
C GLY A 250 7.02 -15.37 -6.37
N PHE A 251 6.96 -16.70 -6.44
CA PHE A 251 7.15 -17.59 -5.29
C PHE A 251 8.62 -17.93 -5.04
N GLN A 252 9.09 -17.70 -3.82
CA GLN A 252 10.43 -18.00 -3.34
C GLN A 252 10.36 -18.98 -2.16
N PRO A 253 11.19 -20.02 -2.10
CA PRO A 253 11.34 -20.82 -0.88
C PRO A 253 11.77 -19.89 0.27
N ALA A 254 11.06 -19.91 1.40
CA ALA A 254 11.35 -18.94 2.46
C ALA A 254 12.77 -19.06 3.03
N LYS A 255 13.30 -20.29 3.05
CA LYS A 255 14.68 -20.60 3.43
C LYS A 255 15.72 -19.86 2.56
N ASP A 256 15.42 -19.58 1.29
CA ASP A 256 16.34 -18.90 0.38
C ASP A 256 16.35 -17.39 0.66
N LEU A 257 15.38 -16.89 1.42
CA LEU A 257 15.28 -15.51 1.91
C LEU A 257 15.66 -15.38 3.39
N ASP A 258 16.16 -16.43 4.04
CA ASP A 258 16.42 -16.50 5.48
C ASP A 258 15.21 -16.20 6.38
N ILE A 259 13.99 -16.40 5.86
CA ILE A 259 12.76 -16.21 6.64
C ILE A 259 12.37 -17.56 7.29
N PRO A 260 12.23 -17.62 8.63
CA PRO A 260 12.01 -18.87 9.35
C PRO A 260 10.55 -19.34 9.28
N LEU A 261 10.10 -19.74 8.10
CA LEU A 261 8.80 -20.40 7.87
C LEU A 261 8.96 -21.63 6.95
N ASN A 262 7.99 -22.55 7.01
CA ASN A 262 8.14 -23.89 6.42
C ASN A 262 7.93 -23.98 4.90
N GLY A 263 7.20 -23.03 4.31
CA GLY A 263 6.85 -23.01 2.90
C GLY A 263 7.42 -21.84 2.11
N TYR A 264 6.55 -21.13 1.40
CA TYR A 264 6.93 -20.16 0.38
C TYR A 264 6.56 -18.73 0.75
N VAL A 265 7.38 -17.80 0.28
CA VAL A 265 7.12 -16.36 0.28
C VAL A 265 6.73 -15.96 -1.14
N TYR A 266 5.54 -15.39 -1.32
CA TYR A 266 5.15 -14.75 -2.57
C TYR A 266 5.47 -13.27 -2.51
N CYS A 267 6.29 -12.79 -3.42
CA CYS A 267 6.57 -11.37 -3.59
C CYS A 267 5.68 -10.82 -4.70
N TYR A 268 4.85 -9.81 -4.38
CA TYR A 268 4.03 -9.15 -5.38
C TYR A 268 4.90 -8.60 -6.53
N PRO A 269 4.41 -8.67 -7.77
CA PRO A 269 5.11 -8.09 -8.91
C PRO A 269 5.03 -6.56 -8.90
N ALA A 270 5.99 -5.94 -9.56
CA ALA A 270 6.03 -4.52 -9.88
C ALA A 270 5.56 -4.27 -11.31
N LYS A 271 5.03 -3.08 -11.58
CA LYS A 271 4.74 -2.63 -12.95
C LYS A 271 5.90 -1.85 -13.56
N SER A 272 6.62 -1.10 -12.72
CA SER A 272 7.71 -0.22 -13.15
C SER A 272 8.72 -0.01 -12.01
N ASN A 273 9.72 0.82 -12.27
CA ASN A 273 10.74 1.19 -11.29
C ASN A 273 10.18 1.80 -10.00
N TYR A 274 9.25 2.74 -10.10
CA TYR A 274 8.63 3.42 -8.95
C TYR A 274 7.19 2.96 -8.65
N LEU A 275 6.66 1.97 -9.38
CA LEU A 275 5.34 1.40 -9.10
C LEU A 275 5.49 -0.10 -8.84
N GLY A 276 5.51 -0.45 -7.55
CA GLY A 276 5.79 -1.78 -7.07
C GLY A 276 4.55 -2.58 -6.66
N GLY A 277 4.81 -3.64 -5.91
CA GLY A 277 3.82 -4.62 -5.50
C GLY A 277 2.86 -4.15 -4.41
N ASP A 278 3.25 -3.12 -3.66
CA ASP A 278 2.36 -2.38 -2.75
C ASP A 278 1.14 -1.82 -3.49
N ILE A 279 1.36 -1.19 -4.66
CA ILE A 279 0.27 -0.64 -5.46
C ILE A 279 -0.56 -1.75 -6.12
N ILE A 280 0.07 -2.79 -6.66
CA ILE A 280 -0.65 -3.94 -7.24
C ILE A 280 -1.51 -4.64 -6.17
N SER A 281 -0.99 -4.77 -4.95
CA SER A 281 -1.74 -5.27 -3.80
C SER A 281 -2.92 -4.35 -3.46
N GLY A 282 -2.73 -3.03 -3.46
CA GLY A 282 -3.82 -2.06 -3.30
C GLY A 282 -4.90 -2.15 -4.39
N MET A 283 -4.53 -2.50 -5.62
CA MET A 283 -5.49 -2.76 -6.69
C MET A 283 -6.33 -4.00 -6.42
N ILE A 284 -5.71 -5.08 -5.92
CA ILE A 284 -6.42 -6.28 -5.45
C ILE A 284 -7.38 -5.93 -4.30
N GLU A 285 -6.96 -5.07 -3.36
CA GLU A 285 -7.81 -4.64 -2.26
C GLU A 285 -9.06 -3.89 -2.77
N THR A 286 -8.85 -2.91 -3.64
CA THR A 286 -9.95 -2.04 -4.08
C THR A 286 -10.84 -2.66 -5.14
N GLU A 287 -10.37 -3.70 -5.84
CA GLU A 287 -11.04 -4.33 -6.99
C GLU A 287 -11.48 -3.33 -8.06
N LEU A 288 -10.78 -2.20 -8.20
CA LEU A 288 -11.20 -1.16 -9.13
C LEU A 288 -11.07 -1.60 -10.60
N TYR A 289 -10.14 -2.50 -10.88
CA TYR A 289 -9.93 -3.17 -12.17
C TYR A 289 -11.06 -4.15 -12.55
N LYS A 290 -12.09 -4.31 -11.72
CA LYS A 290 -13.30 -5.11 -12.02
C LYS A 290 -14.54 -4.26 -12.25
N LYS A 291 -14.44 -2.95 -12.04
CA LYS A 291 -15.59 -2.03 -12.06
C LYS A 291 -15.73 -1.39 -13.42
N ASP A 292 -16.96 -1.09 -13.83
CA ASP A 292 -17.23 -0.33 -15.05
C ASP A 292 -16.90 1.16 -14.88
N GLY A 293 -17.17 1.69 -13.69
CA GLY A 293 -16.98 3.10 -13.35
C GLY A 293 -15.51 3.52 -13.23
N ILE A 294 -15.19 4.73 -13.68
CA ILE A 294 -13.83 5.29 -13.55
C ILE A 294 -13.51 5.51 -12.08
N SER A 295 -12.40 4.92 -11.65
CA SER A 295 -11.87 5.08 -10.30
C SER A 295 -10.47 5.69 -10.35
N VAL A 296 -10.18 6.55 -9.37
CA VAL A 296 -8.83 7.01 -9.08
C VAL A 296 -8.37 6.32 -7.81
N PHE A 297 -7.18 5.76 -7.80
CA PHE A 297 -6.50 5.25 -6.62
C PHE A 297 -5.24 6.06 -6.42
N PHE A 298 -5.10 6.67 -5.26
CA PHE A 298 -3.96 7.49 -4.89
C PHE A 298 -3.36 7.02 -3.58
N ASP A 299 -2.20 6.39 -3.63
CA ASP A 299 -1.37 6.14 -2.47
C ASP A 299 -0.44 7.32 -2.25
N ILE A 300 -0.50 7.89 -1.04
CA ILE A 300 0.37 9.00 -0.65
C ILE A 300 1.18 8.56 0.55
N GLY A 301 2.48 8.39 0.31
CA GLY A 301 3.51 8.23 1.33
C GLY A 301 4.68 9.16 1.04
N THR A 302 5.91 8.65 1.19
CA THR A 302 7.13 9.36 0.74
C THR A 302 7.03 9.70 -0.76
N ASN A 303 6.45 8.78 -1.52
CA ASN A 303 6.12 8.91 -2.93
C ASN A 303 4.61 9.09 -3.09
N GLY A 304 4.21 9.61 -4.24
CA GLY A 304 2.82 9.59 -4.68
C GLY A 304 2.67 8.61 -5.83
N GLU A 305 1.86 7.57 -5.64
CA GLU A 305 1.57 6.56 -6.64
C GLU A 305 0.08 6.61 -7.00
N LEU A 306 -0.20 6.77 -8.29
CA LEU A 306 -1.56 6.95 -8.79
C LEU A 306 -1.92 5.88 -9.82
N VAL A 307 -3.16 5.39 -9.75
CA VAL A 307 -3.80 4.61 -10.80
C VAL A 307 -5.15 5.25 -11.14
N ILE A 308 -5.44 5.47 -12.42
CA ILE A 308 -6.75 5.90 -12.92
C ILE A 308 -7.24 4.89 -13.93
N GLY A 309 -8.48 4.43 -13.78
CA GLY A 309 -9.07 3.54 -14.76
C GLY A 309 -10.24 2.75 -14.21
N ASN A 310 -10.51 1.63 -14.87
CA ASN A 310 -11.61 0.74 -14.59
C ASN A 310 -11.22 -0.67 -15.07
N LYS A 311 -12.18 -1.54 -15.36
CA LYS A 311 -11.93 -2.88 -15.93
C LYS A 311 -11.34 -2.90 -17.35
N ASP A 312 -11.53 -1.83 -18.12
CA ASP A 312 -11.21 -1.77 -19.55
C ASP A 312 -9.82 -1.17 -19.82
N PHE A 313 -9.29 -0.38 -18.88
CA PHE A 313 -7.95 0.15 -18.94
C PHE A 313 -7.47 0.58 -17.55
N LEU A 314 -6.15 0.58 -17.37
CA LEU A 314 -5.51 1.15 -16.19
C LEU A 314 -4.34 2.04 -16.62
N LEU A 315 -4.40 3.32 -16.26
CA LEU A 315 -3.28 4.24 -16.39
C LEU A 315 -2.63 4.37 -15.02
N CYS A 316 -1.31 4.25 -14.93
CA CYS A 316 -0.61 4.38 -13.66
C CYS A 316 0.65 5.25 -13.75
N GLY A 317 1.06 5.82 -12.63
CA GLY A 317 2.23 6.68 -12.56
C GLY A 317 2.71 6.85 -11.12
N ALA A 318 3.98 7.20 -10.95
CA ALA A 318 4.56 7.47 -9.65
C ALA A 318 5.45 8.72 -9.72
N GLY A 319 5.39 9.54 -8.68
CA GLY A 319 6.17 10.77 -8.58
C GLY A 319 6.57 11.07 -7.15
N ALA A 320 7.50 12.02 -6.99
CA ALA A 320 7.87 12.49 -5.67
C ALA A 320 6.70 13.33 -5.10
N ALA A 321 6.02 12.82 -4.07
CA ALA A 321 5.06 13.62 -3.32
C ALA A 321 5.79 14.60 -2.39
N GLY A 322 6.95 14.24 -1.85
CA GLY A 322 7.81 15.11 -1.04
C GLY A 322 7.83 14.70 0.45
N PRO A 323 8.97 14.87 1.14
CA PRO A 323 9.19 14.34 2.50
C PRO A 323 8.48 15.13 3.62
N ALA A 324 7.77 16.22 3.31
CA ALA A 324 7.12 17.07 4.32
C ALA A 324 6.04 16.33 5.14
N LEU A 325 5.56 15.18 4.65
CA LEU A 325 4.51 14.37 5.28
C LEU A 325 5.03 13.38 6.33
N GLU A 326 6.32 13.06 6.36
CA GLU A 326 6.91 12.02 7.22
C GLU A 326 7.75 12.55 8.39
N GLY A 327 7.67 13.86 8.67
CA GLY A 327 8.22 14.47 9.88
C GLY A 327 9.72 14.83 9.84
N GLY A 328 10.41 14.58 8.72
CA GLY A 328 11.85 14.86 8.60
C GLY A 328 12.21 16.27 8.08
N VAL A 329 11.25 16.99 7.50
CA VAL A 329 11.48 18.30 6.84
C VAL A 329 10.86 19.48 7.57
N VAL A 330 9.79 19.23 8.32
CA VAL A 330 9.15 20.24 9.17
C VAL A 330 9.90 20.34 10.49
N HIS A 331 10.18 21.56 10.95
CA HIS A 331 11.02 21.82 12.14
C HIS A 331 10.56 21.09 13.41
N THR A 332 9.25 21.12 13.70
CA THR A 332 8.64 20.37 14.82
C THR A 332 7.84 19.16 14.32
N GLY A 333 8.15 18.69 13.11
CA GLY A 333 7.52 17.52 12.51
C GLY A 333 7.90 16.25 13.25
N MET A 334 6.95 15.33 13.39
CA MET A 334 7.19 14.00 13.89
C MET A 334 6.23 12.99 13.26
N ARG A 335 6.49 11.70 13.41
CA ARG A 335 5.58 10.66 12.95
C ARG A 335 4.33 10.58 13.82
N ALA A 336 3.28 9.92 13.32
CA ALA A 336 2.05 9.67 14.08
C ALA A 336 2.29 8.65 15.20
N ASP A 337 2.75 9.13 16.35
CA ASP A 337 3.02 8.35 17.56
C ASP A 337 2.61 9.15 18.82
N ALA A 338 2.65 8.54 20.00
CA ALA A 338 2.26 9.15 21.26
C ALA A 338 2.95 10.52 21.50
N GLY A 339 2.13 11.57 21.60
CA GLY A 339 2.59 12.95 21.72
C GLY A 339 2.60 13.75 20.41
N ALA A 340 2.32 13.13 19.26
CA ALA A 340 2.13 13.86 18.01
C ALA A 340 0.77 14.55 17.97
N VAL A 341 0.75 15.80 17.50
CA VAL A 341 -0.47 16.51 17.13
C VAL A 341 -0.95 15.98 15.78
N ASP A 342 -2.11 15.34 15.78
CA ASP A 342 -2.71 14.68 14.60
C ASP A 342 -3.96 15.38 14.07
N SER A 343 -4.56 16.28 14.84
CA SER A 343 -5.63 17.16 14.37
C SER A 343 -5.53 18.56 14.95
N VAL A 344 -5.88 19.55 14.12
CA VAL A 344 -5.87 20.98 14.47
C VAL A 344 -7.18 21.62 14.03
N ARG A 345 -7.80 22.42 14.90
CA ARG A 345 -9.00 23.22 14.59
C ARG A 345 -8.84 24.63 15.15
N ILE A 346 -9.23 25.65 14.39
CA ILE A 346 -9.25 27.03 14.89
C ILE A 346 -10.71 27.43 15.15
N ARG A 347 -10.98 27.92 16.36
CA ARG A 347 -12.30 28.40 16.78
C ARG A 347 -12.16 29.65 17.64
N GLY A 348 -12.88 30.71 17.28
CA GLY A 348 -12.86 31.97 18.04
C GLY A 348 -11.46 32.56 18.20
N GLY A 349 -10.62 32.44 17.17
CA GLY A 349 -9.24 32.91 17.17
C GLY A 349 -8.26 32.09 18.01
N LYS A 350 -8.66 30.90 18.50
CA LYS A 350 -7.79 30.00 19.29
C LYS A 350 -7.56 28.68 18.56
N ILE A 351 -6.34 28.16 18.69
CA ILE A 351 -5.95 26.86 18.14
C ILE A 351 -6.29 25.77 19.15
N HIS A 352 -6.98 24.74 18.69
CA HIS A 352 -7.29 23.53 19.44
C HIS A 352 -6.63 22.34 18.75
N VAL A 353 -5.94 21.50 19.53
CA VAL A 353 -5.21 20.34 19.01
C VAL A 353 -5.69 19.05 19.65
N HIS A 354 -5.73 17.98 18.86
CA HIS A 354 -5.74 16.61 19.36
C HIS A 354 -4.31 16.07 19.40
N VAL A 355 -4.01 15.19 20.36
CA VAL A 355 -2.68 14.61 20.56
C VAL A 355 -2.83 13.10 20.70
N ILE A 356 -2.09 12.35 19.88
CA ILE A 356 -2.12 10.88 19.90
C ILE A 356 -1.73 10.35 21.28
N GLY A 357 -2.53 9.42 21.80
CA GLY A 357 -2.33 8.77 23.11
C GLY A 357 -2.79 9.61 24.31
N ASN A 358 -3.31 10.84 24.10
CA ASN A 358 -3.67 11.73 25.19
C ASN A 358 -5.07 11.51 25.79
N SER A 359 -5.59 10.27 25.77
CA SER A 359 -6.92 9.93 26.30
C SER A 359 -7.09 10.24 27.80
N SER A 360 -5.98 10.41 28.53
CA SER A 360 -5.95 10.73 29.96
C SER A 360 -5.54 12.18 30.28
N GLY A 361 -5.27 13.01 29.27
CA GLY A 361 -4.82 14.41 29.45
C GLY A 361 -3.40 14.57 29.98
N LYS A 362 -2.62 13.48 30.08
CA LYS A 362 -1.28 13.46 30.68
C LYS A 362 -0.12 13.53 29.68
N ILE A 363 -0.38 13.37 28.39
CA ILE A 363 0.67 13.39 27.37
C ILE A 363 0.76 14.81 26.80
N SER A 364 1.91 15.45 27.03
CA SER A 364 2.23 16.74 26.41
C SER A 364 2.56 16.55 24.93
N PRO A 365 2.14 17.48 24.06
CA PRO A 365 2.51 17.44 22.65
C PRO A 365 4.03 17.58 22.51
N LYS A 366 4.62 16.84 21.57
CA LYS A 366 6.07 16.82 21.29
C LYS A 366 6.41 17.28 19.87
N GLY A 367 5.42 17.31 18.99
CA GLY A 367 5.55 17.69 17.59
C GLY A 367 4.23 17.50 16.85
N ILE A 368 4.24 17.65 15.53
CA ILE A 368 3.07 17.54 14.66
C ILE A 368 3.30 16.47 13.58
N CYS A 369 2.30 15.63 13.32
CA CYS A 369 2.38 14.64 12.25
C CYS A 369 1.67 15.10 10.97
N GLY A 370 1.81 14.34 9.88
CA GLY A 370 1.29 14.71 8.55
C GLY A 370 -0.18 15.14 8.54
N SER A 371 -1.07 14.41 9.24
CA SER A 371 -2.49 14.79 9.35
C SER A 371 -2.69 16.11 10.11
N GLY A 372 -1.90 16.34 11.16
CA GLY A 372 -1.90 17.60 11.91
C GLY A 372 -1.41 18.78 11.06
N ILE A 373 -0.39 18.58 10.24
CA ILE A 373 0.14 19.61 9.32
C ILE A 373 -0.92 20.03 8.31
N VAL A 374 -1.59 19.06 7.68
CA VAL A 374 -2.67 19.31 6.71
C VAL A 374 -3.81 20.10 7.37
N ASP A 375 -4.24 19.68 8.56
CA ASP A 375 -5.27 20.37 9.34
C ASP A 375 -4.86 21.79 9.72
N LEU A 376 -3.61 21.98 10.18
CA LEU A 376 -3.09 23.29 10.57
C LEU A 376 -3.12 24.24 9.38
N ILE A 377 -2.54 23.86 8.25
CA ILE A 377 -2.49 24.71 7.05
C ILE A 377 -3.90 25.00 6.53
N ALA A 378 -4.79 24.00 6.52
CA ALA A 378 -6.19 24.20 6.12
C ALA A 378 -6.89 25.24 7.01
N GLU A 379 -6.75 25.15 8.32
CA GLU A 379 -7.39 26.08 9.26
C GLU A 379 -6.75 27.47 9.20
N LEU A 380 -5.42 27.59 9.10
CA LEU A 380 -4.73 28.86 8.89
C LEU A 380 -5.23 29.56 7.63
N PHE A 381 -5.40 28.80 6.55
CA PHE A 381 -5.91 29.30 5.29
C PHE A 381 -7.37 29.74 5.41
N LEU A 382 -8.22 28.94 6.05
CA LEU A 382 -9.64 29.25 6.24
C LEU A 382 -9.88 30.47 7.14
N GLU A 383 -9.02 30.73 8.12
CA GLU A 383 -9.08 31.93 8.97
C GLU A 383 -8.39 33.15 8.34
N GLY A 384 -7.74 32.98 7.18
CA GLY A 384 -7.04 34.05 6.48
C GLY A 384 -5.75 34.48 7.18
N TRP A 385 -5.20 33.63 8.04
CA TRP A 385 -3.91 33.86 8.73
C TRP A 385 -2.73 33.58 7.82
N ILE A 386 -2.95 32.84 6.74
CA ILE A 386 -2.07 32.74 5.59
C ILE A 386 -2.81 33.13 4.32
N ASP A 387 -2.11 33.73 3.37
CA ASP A 387 -2.63 34.03 2.05
C ASP A 387 -2.65 32.81 1.12
N ILE A 388 -3.10 33.01 -0.13
CA ILE A 388 -3.15 31.93 -1.14
C ILE A 388 -1.76 31.36 -1.48
N ARG A 389 -0.66 32.04 -1.15
CA ARG A 389 0.72 31.57 -1.38
C ARG A 389 1.31 30.95 -0.10
N GLY A 390 0.49 30.76 0.94
CA GLY A 390 0.92 30.25 2.24
C GLY A 390 1.71 31.26 3.07
N LYS A 391 1.72 32.55 2.73
CA LYS A 391 2.46 33.54 3.51
C LYS A 391 1.63 34.00 4.69
N PHE A 392 2.24 33.98 5.88
CA PHE A 392 1.61 34.50 7.10
C PHE A 392 1.20 35.96 6.94
N SER A 393 0.05 36.29 7.52
CA SER A 393 -0.54 37.62 7.61
C SER A 393 -0.55 38.09 9.08
N PRO A 394 0.56 38.65 9.61
CA PRO A 394 0.70 38.99 11.04
C PRO A 394 -0.36 39.96 11.56
N GLU A 395 -0.96 40.76 10.69
CA GLU A 395 -2.02 41.71 11.01
C GLU A 395 -3.35 41.04 11.38
N LYS A 396 -3.50 39.73 11.12
CA LYS A 396 -4.76 38.99 11.33
C LYS A 396 -4.88 38.39 12.73
N THR A 397 -3.76 38.12 13.39
CA THR A 397 -3.76 37.52 14.73
C THR A 397 -2.45 37.79 15.45
N ASN A 398 -2.52 38.01 16.76
CA ASN A 398 -1.34 38.16 17.62
C ASN A 398 -0.61 36.83 17.86
N LEU A 399 -1.15 35.69 17.40
CA LEU A 399 -0.50 34.38 17.51
C LEU A 399 0.67 34.21 16.52
N ILE A 400 0.65 34.96 15.42
CA ILE A 400 1.76 35.01 14.46
C ILE A 400 2.84 35.88 15.08
N GLN A 401 4.03 35.31 15.25
CA GLN A 401 5.16 35.95 15.88
C GLN A 401 6.43 35.75 15.07
N LYS A 402 7.48 36.52 15.40
CA LYS A 402 8.80 36.36 14.79
C LYS A 402 9.74 35.66 15.76
N ARG A 403 10.28 34.51 15.37
CA ARG A 403 11.31 33.76 16.10
C ARG A 403 12.43 33.38 15.15
N GLU A 404 13.67 33.46 15.61
CA GLU A 404 14.86 33.07 14.82
C GLU A 404 14.91 33.76 13.44
N GLY A 405 14.41 34.99 13.35
CA GLY A 405 14.36 35.76 12.11
C GLY A 405 13.20 35.42 11.16
N GLN A 406 12.37 34.41 11.47
CA GLN A 406 11.27 33.94 10.63
C GLN A 406 9.90 34.13 11.30
N LEU A 407 8.84 34.25 10.50
CA LEU A 407 7.47 34.21 11.01
C LEU A 407 7.10 32.77 11.36
N CYS A 408 6.44 32.60 12.49
CA CYS A 408 5.91 31.31 12.93
C CYS A 408 4.62 31.50 13.74
N ILE A 409 3.92 30.39 13.93
CA ILE A 409 2.78 30.32 14.85
C ILE A 409 3.00 29.20 15.87
N GLU A 410 2.61 29.47 17.11
CA GLU A 410 2.64 28.47 18.18
C GLU A 410 1.34 27.67 18.15
N TYR A 411 1.39 26.43 17.66
CA TYR A 411 0.20 25.56 17.56
C TYR A 411 -0.06 24.76 18.83
N ALA A 412 0.97 24.57 19.65
CA ALA A 412 0.91 23.95 20.97
C ALA A 412 2.02 24.53 21.85
N PRO A 413 1.93 24.45 23.19
CA PRO A 413 2.91 25.06 24.09
C PRO A 413 4.36 24.68 23.76
N GLY A 414 5.17 25.66 23.36
CA GLY A 414 6.57 25.46 22.99
C GLY A 414 6.82 24.83 21.61
N LEU A 415 5.77 24.58 20.82
CA LEU A 415 5.85 23.99 19.49
C LEU A 415 5.41 25.00 18.43
N TYR A 416 6.32 25.26 17.48
CA TYR A 416 6.18 26.30 16.48
C TYR A 416 6.13 25.69 15.07
N PHE A 417 5.28 26.27 14.23
CA PHE A 417 5.22 25.98 12.80
C PHE A 417 5.66 27.23 12.03
N TYR A 418 6.76 27.11 11.28
CA TYR A 418 7.44 28.23 10.65
C TYR A 418 6.98 28.47 9.22
N GLN A 419 7.22 29.67 8.70
CA GLN A 419 6.94 30.00 7.30
C GLN A 419 7.62 29.02 6.33
N LYS A 420 8.86 28.61 6.63
CA LYS A 420 9.59 27.63 5.81
C LYS A 420 8.88 26.27 5.79
N ASP A 421 8.29 25.85 6.91
CA ASP A 421 7.56 24.58 6.98
C ASP A 421 6.32 24.61 6.07
N ILE A 422 5.61 25.75 6.01
CA ILE A 422 4.50 25.95 5.06
C ILE A 422 5.02 25.89 3.61
N ASP A 423 6.13 26.58 3.33
CA ASP A 423 6.70 26.65 1.98
C ASP A 423 7.08 25.24 1.45
N GLU A 424 7.72 24.41 2.28
CA GLU A 424 8.06 23.02 1.93
C GLU A 424 6.82 22.14 1.75
N PHE A 425 5.81 22.31 2.60
CA PHE A 425 4.57 21.54 2.48
C PHE A 425 3.77 21.92 1.24
N ILE A 426 3.76 23.18 0.83
CA ILE A 426 3.10 23.64 -0.41
C ILE A 426 3.67 22.93 -1.64
N LEU A 427 4.98 22.70 -1.69
CA LEU A 427 5.59 21.92 -2.78
C LEU A 427 5.06 20.49 -2.81
N THR A 428 4.91 19.89 -1.64
CA THR A 428 4.42 18.51 -1.51
C THR A 428 2.97 18.40 -1.99
N LYS A 429 2.12 19.29 -1.50
CA LYS A 429 0.74 19.43 -1.96
C LYS A 429 0.67 19.65 -3.48
N ALA A 430 1.49 20.56 -4.01
CA ALA A 430 1.47 20.90 -5.43
C ALA A 430 1.84 19.71 -6.30
N ALA A 431 2.84 18.91 -5.89
CA ALA A 431 3.21 17.68 -6.56
C ALA A 431 2.05 16.67 -6.58
N ALA A 432 1.39 16.44 -5.44
CA ALA A 432 0.26 15.53 -5.35
C ALA A 432 -0.91 15.95 -6.27
N HIS A 433 -1.25 17.25 -6.29
CA HIS A 433 -2.25 17.79 -7.21
C HIS A 433 -1.87 17.56 -8.68
N MET A 434 -0.62 17.85 -9.02
CA MET A 434 -0.12 17.71 -10.39
C MET A 434 -0.16 16.27 -10.90
N MET A 435 0.12 15.28 -10.04
CA MET A 435 0.03 13.86 -10.44
C MET A 435 -1.39 13.50 -10.88
N VAL A 436 -2.41 13.92 -10.13
CA VAL A 436 -3.81 13.68 -10.48
C VAL A 436 -4.19 14.42 -11.77
N GLU A 437 -3.83 15.70 -11.88
CA GLU A 437 -4.15 16.52 -13.06
C GLU A 437 -3.52 15.95 -14.34
N ILE A 438 -2.24 15.53 -14.28
CA ILE A 438 -1.55 14.92 -15.42
C ILE A 438 -2.24 13.63 -15.81
N MET A 439 -2.59 12.77 -14.85
CA MET A 439 -3.20 11.49 -15.15
C MET A 439 -4.60 11.65 -15.76
N LEU A 440 -5.40 12.60 -15.28
CA LEU A 440 -6.67 12.97 -15.91
C LEU A 440 -6.46 13.50 -17.33
N ARG A 441 -5.47 14.37 -17.54
CA ARG A 441 -5.14 14.93 -18.86
C ARG A 441 -4.68 13.87 -19.85
N GLU A 442 -3.76 13.00 -19.47
CA GLU A 442 -3.20 11.96 -20.35
C GLU A 442 -4.22 10.85 -20.63
N SER A 443 -5.15 10.58 -19.70
CA SER A 443 -6.31 9.70 -19.95
C SER A 443 -7.43 10.38 -20.74
N GLY A 444 -7.38 11.70 -20.93
CA GLY A 444 -8.45 12.48 -21.58
C GLY A 444 -9.76 12.49 -20.79
N LEU A 445 -9.69 12.28 -19.48
CA LEU A 445 -10.81 12.24 -18.55
C LEU A 445 -10.96 13.58 -17.81
N GLU A 446 -12.19 13.95 -17.53
CA GLU A 446 -12.52 15.00 -16.57
C GLU A 446 -12.73 14.40 -15.18
N LEU A 447 -12.38 15.16 -14.14
CA LEU A 447 -12.56 14.75 -12.74
C LEU A 447 -14.01 14.38 -12.40
N ASN A 448 -14.99 15.06 -13.02
CA ASN A 448 -16.42 14.79 -12.81
C ASN A 448 -16.86 13.40 -13.30
N GLN A 449 -16.05 12.74 -14.15
CA GLN A 449 -16.27 11.39 -14.64
C GLN A 449 -15.77 10.34 -13.66
N ALA A 450 -15.00 10.72 -12.64
CA ALA A 450 -14.57 9.80 -11.59
C ALA A 450 -15.75 9.46 -10.67
N ASP A 451 -16.09 8.18 -10.60
CA ASP A 451 -17.12 7.66 -9.71
C ASP A 451 -16.59 7.52 -8.29
N ARG A 452 -15.31 7.16 -8.14
CA ARG A 452 -14.66 6.92 -6.85
C ARG A 452 -13.22 7.41 -6.87
N PHE A 453 -12.80 7.93 -5.73
CA PHE A 453 -11.42 8.34 -5.45
C PHE A 453 -10.95 7.65 -4.18
N TYR A 454 -10.19 6.58 -4.36
CA TYR A 454 -9.56 5.83 -3.29
C TYR A 454 -8.30 6.55 -2.82
N VAL A 455 -8.25 6.86 -1.53
CA VAL A 455 -7.07 7.42 -0.87
C VAL A 455 -6.47 6.32 -0.01
N ALA A 456 -5.24 5.93 -0.32
CA ALA A 456 -4.51 4.87 0.35
C ALA A 456 -3.27 5.40 1.08
N GLY A 457 -2.55 4.49 1.72
CA GLY A 457 -1.31 4.76 2.41
C GLY A 457 -1.50 5.16 3.87
N SER A 458 -0.38 5.23 4.58
CA SER A 458 -0.34 5.68 5.98
C SER A 458 -0.94 7.08 6.16
N PHE A 459 -0.81 7.94 5.14
CA PHE A 459 -1.40 9.27 5.09
C PHE A 459 -2.92 9.21 4.88
N GLY A 460 -3.39 8.42 3.89
CA GLY A 460 -4.81 8.26 3.60
C GLY A 460 -5.64 7.83 4.80
N LYS A 461 -5.11 6.95 5.65
CA LYS A 461 -5.79 6.46 6.86
C LYS A 461 -6.17 7.55 7.87
N TYR A 462 -5.34 8.57 8.07
CA TYR A 462 -5.50 9.52 9.18
C TYR A 462 -5.80 10.96 8.73
N VAL A 463 -5.58 11.30 7.48
CA VAL A 463 -5.74 12.68 7.00
C VAL A 463 -7.20 13.01 6.76
N SER A 464 -7.60 14.18 7.24
CA SER A 464 -8.91 14.75 6.97
C SER A 464 -9.07 15.03 5.47
N VAL A 465 -9.99 14.31 4.81
CA VAL A 465 -10.38 14.55 3.42
C VAL A 465 -10.77 16.02 3.22
N GLU A 466 -11.52 16.60 4.17
CA GLU A 466 -11.92 18.01 4.09
C GLU A 466 -10.73 18.96 4.13
N SER A 467 -9.73 18.69 4.96
CA SER A 467 -8.56 19.55 5.10
C SER A 467 -7.68 19.43 3.86
N ALA A 468 -7.49 18.21 3.33
CA ALA A 468 -6.74 17.96 2.11
C ALA A 468 -7.39 18.60 0.86
N ILE A 469 -8.72 18.60 0.74
CA ILE A 469 -9.45 19.36 -0.30
C ILE A 469 -9.27 20.87 -0.06
N THR A 470 -9.37 21.33 1.19
CA THR A 470 -9.26 22.76 1.54
C THR A 470 -7.92 23.36 1.14
N ILE A 471 -6.83 22.61 1.32
CA ILE A 471 -5.51 23.06 0.86
C ILE A 471 -5.28 22.79 -0.62
N GLY A 472 -6.13 22.01 -1.30
CA GLY A 472 -6.01 21.66 -2.72
C GLY A 472 -5.03 20.53 -3.03
N MET A 473 -4.80 19.65 -2.05
CA MET A 473 -4.04 18.41 -2.22
C MET A 473 -4.90 17.34 -2.89
N TYR A 474 -6.19 17.28 -2.53
CA TYR A 474 -7.18 16.46 -3.21
C TYR A 474 -8.10 17.30 -4.08
N PRO A 475 -8.60 16.74 -5.19
CA PRO A 475 -9.62 17.40 -6.00
C PRO A 475 -10.89 17.69 -5.18
N ASP A 476 -11.56 18.80 -5.46
CA ASP A 476 -12.86 19.10 -4.85
C ASP A 476 -13.97 18.27 -5.50
N MET A 477 -14.34 17.17 -4.86
CA MET A 477 -15.38 16.25 -5.32
C MET A 477 -16.35 15.87 -4.19
N GLU A 478 -17.41 15.17 -4.55
CA GLU A 478 -18.40 14.66 -3.59
C GLU A 478 -17.72 13.75 -2.55
N ARG A 479 -18.03 13.96 -1.27
CA ARG A 479 -17.29 13.34 -0.15
C ARG A 479 -17.56 11.85 -0.08
N GLU A 480 -18.76 11.45 -0.49
CA GLU A 480 -19.22 10.07 -0.59
C GLU A 480 -18.42 9.28 -1.64
N LYS A 481 -17.82 9.97 -2.62
CA LYS A 481 -16.95 9.36 -3.63
C LYS A 481 -15.50 9.23 -3.17
N MET A 482 -15.09 9.94 -2.11
CA MET A 482 -13.77 9.84 -1.50
C MET A 482 -13.73 8.66 -0.52
N ILE A 483 -13.04 7.58 -0.90
CA ILE A 483 -12.99 6.33 -0.14
C ILE A 483 -11.62 6.20 0.50
N ASN A 484 -11.58 6.06 1.83
CA ASN A 484 -10.33 5.74 2.52
C ASN A 484 -10.05 4.24 2.41
N ALA A 485 -8.98 3.87 1.71
CA ALA A 485 -8.55 2.49 1.51
C ALA A 485 -7.55 2.00 2.59
N GLY A 486 -7.16 2.85 3.55
CA GLY A 486 -6.24 2.50 4.62
C GLY A 486 -4.90 1.94 4.10
N ASN A 487 -4.37 0.92 4.78
CA ASN A 487 -3.18 0.20 4.30
C ASN A 487 -3.57 -0.85 3.25
N SER A 488 -3.90 -0.38 2.05
CA SER A 488 -4.34 -1.24 0.96
C SER A 488 -3.29 -2.27 0.52
N SER A 489 -1.99 -1.96 0.71
CA SER A 489 -0.87 -2.90 0.48
C SER A 489 -1.00 -4.14 1.36
N LEU A 490 -1.27 -3.97 2.66
CA LEU A 490 -1.43 -5.08 3.60
C LEU A 490 -2.75 -5.85 3.40
N GLU A 491 -3.85 -5.13 3.13
CA GLU A 491 -5.16 -5.76 2.90
C GLU A 491 -5.16 -6.63 1.63
N GLY A 492 -4.57 -6.15 0.54
CA GLY A 492 -4.40 -6.94 -0.68
C GLY A 492 -3.49 -8.15 -0.50
N ALA A 493 -2.45 -8.04 0.34
CA ALA A 493 -1.57 -9.15 0.67
C ALA A 493 -2.31 -10.25 1.44
N GLN A 494 -3.17 -9.86 2.38
CA GLN A 494 -4.07 -10.78 3.07
C GLN A 494 -5.06 -11.45 2.10
N LYS A 495 -5.70 -10.68 1.20
CA LYS A 495 -6.63 -11.25 0.22
C LYS A 495 -5.99 -12.32 -0.65
N LEU A 496 -4.80 -12.05 -1.18
CA LEU A 496 -4.06 -13.02 -1.98
C LEU A 496 -3.62 -14.26 -1.18
N LEU A 497 -3.15 -14.07 0.05
CA LEU A 497 -2.76 -15.18 0.92
C LEU A 497 -3.91 -16.19 1.09
N LEU A 498 -5.13 -15.67 1.23
CA LEU A 498 -6.35 -16.42 1.48
C LEU A 498 -7.08 -16.87 0.20
N ASN A 499 -6.72 -16.33 -0.96
CA ASN A 499 -7.32 -16.69 -2.24
C ASN A 499 -6.27 -16.73 -3.37
N LYS A 500 -5.81 -17.94 -3.69
CA LYS A 500 -4.87 -18.23 -4.78
C LYS A 500 -5.40 -17.82 -6.15
N GLU A 501 -6.71 -17.79 -6.36
CA GLU A 501 -7.30 -17.45 -7.68
C GLU A 501 -6.96 -16.01 -8.10
N LEU A 502 -6.69 -15.12 -7.14
CA LEU A 502 -6.26 -13.74 -7.37
C LEU A 502 -4.89 -13.61 -8.07
N LEU A 503 -4.11 -14.69 -8.19
CA LEU A 503 -2.90 -14.68 -9.01
C LEU A 503 -3.22 -14.35 -10.48
N ALA A 504 -4.36 -14.82 -11.01
CA ALA A 504 -4.77 -14.52 -12.37
C ALA A 504 -5.20 -13.04 -12.53
N ASP A 505 -5.84 -12.47 -11.51
CA ASP A 505 -6.19 -11.05 -11.48
C ASP A 505 -4.94 -10.16 -11.49
N ILE A 506 -3.86 -10.57 -10.80
CA ILE A 506 -2.58 -9.84 -10.82
C ILE A 506 -2.00 -9.79 -12.23
N ASP A 507 -2.02 -10.91 -12.97
CA ASP A 507 -1.55 -10.95 -14.36
C ASP A 507 -2.39 -10.01 -15.24
N GLN A 508 -3.72 -10.05 -15.11
CA GLN A 508 -4.63 -9.14 -15.83
C GLN A 508 -4.35 -7.67 -15.52
N ILE A 509 -4.20 -7.31 -14.23
CA ILE A 509 -3.88 -5.94 -13.82
C ILE A 509 -2.59 -5.47 -14.49
N LEU A 510 -1.54 -6.30 -14.48
CA LEU A 510 -0.26 -5.94 -15.08
C LEU A 510 -0.34 -5.78 -16.60
N GLU A 511 -1.17 -6.58 -17.28
CA GLU A 511 -1.39 -6.48 -18.72
C GLU A 511 -2.11 -5.18 -19.10
N GLU A 512 -3.18 -4.83 -18.37
CA GLU A 512 -4.00 -3.63 -18.63
C GLU A 512 -3.33 -2.32 -18.19
N MET A 513 -2.37 -2.39 -17.26
CA MET A 513 -1.66 -1.21 -16.77
C MET A 513 -0.75 -0.60 -17.85
N THR A 514 -0.88 0.71 -18.05
CA THR A 514 0.07 1.52 -18.82
C THR A 514 0.73 2.53 -17.90
N TYR A 515 2.07 2.49 -17.81
CA TYR A 515 2.84 3.37 -16.94
C TYR A 515 3.19 4.69 -17.65
N ILE A 516 2.94 5.81 -16.96
CA ILE A 516 3.34 7.16 -17.34
C ILE A 516 4.50 7.59 -16.45
N GLN A 517 5.62 7.94 -17.08
CA GLN A 517 6.76 8.54 -16.42
C GLN A 517 6.55 10.05 -16.27
N PHE A 518 6.14 10.52 -15.08
CA PHE A 518 5.87 11.94 -14.84
C PHE A 518 7.06 12.85 -15.14
N ALA A 519 8.29 12.36 -14.96
CA ALA A 519 9.51 13.11 -15.26
C ALA A 519 9.70 13.42 -16.76
N GLU A 520 9.01 12.69 -17.65
CA GLU A 520 9.04 12.91 -19.10
C GLU A 520 7.85 13.73 -19.60
N VAL A 521 6.98 14.18 -18.69
CA VAL A 521 5.83 15.01 -19.04
C VAL A 521 6.29 16.46 -19.22
N ASP A 522 6.10 16.96 -20.45
CA ASP A 522 6.37 18.35 -20.80
C ASP A 522 5.56 19.30 -19.87
N ASP A 523 6.14 20.46 -19.55
CA ASP A 523 5.52 21.55 -18.76
C ASP A 523 5.13 21.21 -17.31
N PHE A 524 5.59 20.08 -16.74
CA PHE A 524 5.32 19.70 -15.34
C PHE A 524 5.62 20.83 -14.35
N LEU A 525 6.83 21.41 -14.45
CA LEU A 525 7.29 22.46 -13.54
C LEU A 525 6.51 23.77 -13.72
N GLU A 526 6.11 24.10 -14.96
CA GLU A 526 5.34 25.31 -15.25
C GLU A 526 3.94 25.21 -14.64
N GLN A 527 3.28 24.05 -14.78
CA GLN A 527 1.95 23.82 -14.21
C GLN A 527 1.98 23.71 -12.68
N MET A 528 3.07 23.20 -12.11
CA MET A 528 3.23 23.13 -10.65
C MET A 528 3.16 24.50 -9.97
N VAL A 529 3.55 25.60 -10.65
CA VAL A 529 3.43 26.97 -10.11
C VAL A 529 1.99 27.32 -9.78
N ALA A 530 1.04 26.94 -10.64
CA ALA A 530 -0.39 27.17 -10.42
C ALA A 530 -0.91 26.36 -9.22
N ALA A 531 -0.36 25.15 -9.03
CA ALA A 531 -0.70 24.25 -7.93
C ALA A 531 -0.04 24.63 -6.60
N GLN A 532 0.92 25.55 -6.56
CA GLN A 532 1.49 26.06 -5.30
C GLN A 532 0.56 27.01 -4.55
N ALA A 533 -0.54 27.48 -5.16
CA ALA A 533 -1.55 28.25 -4.47
C ALA A 533 -2.50 27.37 -3.65
N LEU A 534 -3.09 27.94 -2.60
CA LEU A 534 -4.12 27.33 -1.75
C LEU A 534 -5.52 27.87 -2.13
N PRO A 535 -6.52 27.01 -2.45
CA PRO A 535 -6.33 25.61 -2.84
C PRO A 535 -5.70 25.46 -4.23
N HIS A 536 -5.84 26.46 -5.10
CA HIS A 536 -5.25 26.51 -6.45
C HIS A 536 -5.42 27.94 -7.01
N THR A 537 -4.62 28.33 -8.00
CA THR A 537 -4.76 29.65 -8.66
C THR A 537 -6.10 29.80 -9.39
N ASP A 538 -6.56 28.73 -10.05
CA ASP A 538 -7.93 28.59 -10.53
C ASP A 538 -8.88 28.10 -9.42
N TYR A 539 -9.53 29.06 -8.75
CA TYR A 539 -10.47 28.80 -7.66
C TYR A 539 -11.76 28.10 -8.11
N LYS A 540 -12.08 28.10 -9.41
CA LYS A 540 -13.30 27.45 -9.92
C LYS A 540 -13.24 25.93 -9.78
N LYS A 541 -12.04 25.36 -9.67
CA LYS A 541 -11.81 23.95 -9.37
C LYS A 541 -12.17 23.55 -7.93
N TYR A 542 -12.38 24.51 -7.03
CA TYR A 542 -12.59 24.27 -5.59
C TYR A 542 -13.82 25.01 -5.02
N PRO A 543 -15.02 24.82 -5.62
CA PRO A 543 -16.21 25.59 -5.25
C PRO A 543 -16.60 25.45 -3.76
N THR A 544 -16.42 24.27 -3.16
CA THR A 544 -16.78 24.04 -1.75
C THR A 544 -15.83 24.76 -0.80
N VAL A 545 -14.55 24.85 -1.16
CA VAL A 545 -13.54 25.61 -0.39
C VAL A 545 -13.85 27.10 -0.47
N MET A 546 -14.20 27.60 -1.65
CA MET A 546 -14.59 29.00 -1.82
C MET A 546 -15.81 29.36 -0.99
N GLU A 547 -16.81 28.48 -0.91
CA GLU A 547 -17.97 28.70 -0.03
C GLU A 547 -17.57 28.76 1.46
N LYS A 548 -16.65 27.90 1.91
CA LYS A 548 -16.12 27.94 3.29
C LYS A 548 -15.37 29.24 3.57
N LEU A 549 -14.53 29.70 2.63
CA LEU A 549 -13.80 30.97 2.75
C LEU A 549 -14.77 32.16 2.85
N LYS A 550 -15.83 32.20 2.03
CA LYS A 550 -16.88 33.23 2.13
C LYS A 550 -17.48 33.26 3.54
N LYS A 551 -17.82 32.09 4.10
CA LYS A 551 -18.45 31.96 5.42
C LYS A 551 -17.52 32.33 6.58
N ARG A 552 -16.24 31.94 6.52
CA ARG A 552 -15.29 32.17 7.63
C ARG A 552 -14.62 33.54 7.59
N GLN A 553 -14.37 34.08 6.41
CA GLN A 553 -13.64 35.35 6.25
C GLN A 553 -14.53 36.53 5.88
N ASN A 554 -15.85 36.33 5.70
CA ASN A 554 -16.80 37.33 5.19
C ASN A 554 -16.36 37.96 3.84
N ILE A 555 -15.70 37.18 2.98
CA ILE A 555 -15.23 37.63 1.66
C ILE A 555 -16.32 37.47 0.61
N CYS A 556 -16.53 38.49 -0.24
CA CYS A 556 -17.33 38.38 -1.47
C CYS A 556 -16.40 38.10 -2.66
N PHE A 557 -16.52 36.91 -3.26
CA PHE A 557 -15.88 36.60 -4.55
C PHE A 557 -16.81 37.06 -5.68
N TYR A 558 -16.33 37.98 -6.54
CA TYR A 558 -17.03 38.50 -7.72
C TYR A 558 -16.74 37.68 -8.96
#